data_AF-A0A497C8S4-F1
#
_entry.id   AF-A0A497C8S4-F1
#
_cell.length_a   1.000
_cell.length_b   1.000
_cell.length_c   1.000
_cell.angle_alpha   90.00
_cell.angle_beta   90.00
_cell.angle_gamma   90.00
#
_symmetry.space_group_name_H-M   'P 1'
#
loop_
_entity.id
_entity.type
_entity.pdbx_description
1 polymer ?
#
loop_
_entity_poly.entity_id
_entity_poly.type
_entity_poly.pdbx_seq_one_letter_code
_entity_poly.pdbx_strand_id
1 'polypeptide(L)'
;MSKQRIISQEKIIIEAGYSQAYQLSIDDKPLPVEASQSRLSKLKRGQRIKPRRVVVQRKAPPKGIREGDLIRLLQENGVGRPSTYAQVISGLVSRHYAQRSGNGELIPTVRGREVCKFLVTAYPHIFTPTFTARMERELDAIATGKANYLETIKTVWNELHKEPKTT
;
A
#
# COMPACT_ATOMS: atom_id res chain seq x y z
N MET A 1 6.50 28.66 -26.77
CA MET A 1 6.17 27.23 -26.96
C MET A 1 6.96 26.41 -25.95
N SER A 2 6.29 25.61 -25.12
CA SER A 2 6.96 24.79 -24.10
C SER A 2 7.67 23.60 -24.76
N LYS A 3 8.97 23.44 -24.51
CA LYS A 3 9.75 22.29 -25.01
C LYS A 3 9.35 21.05 -24.21
N GLN A 4 8.75 20.06 -24.85
CA GLN A 4 8.44 18.77 -24.22
C GLN A 4 9.64 17.83 -24.31
N ARG A 5 9.97 17.14 -23.22
CA ARG A 5 11.05 16.15 -23.15
C ARG A 5 10.45 14.75 -23.17
N ILE A 6 10.85 13.93 -24.15
CA ILE A 6 10.43 12.54 -24.28
C ILE A 6 11.56 11.64 -23.77
N ILE A 7 11.22 10.66 -22.93
CA ILE A 7 12.18 9.72 -22.33
C ILE A 7 11.73 8.31 -22.70
N SER A 8 12.67 7.47 -23.11
CA SER A 8 12.46 6.03 -23.30
C SER A 8 13.51 5.29 -22.49
N GLN A 9 13.09 4.32 -21.69
CA GLN A 9 13.96 3.50 -20.84
C GLN A 9 13.65 2.03 -21.12
N GLU A 10 14.70 1.21 -21.10
CA GLU A 10 14.60 -0.24 -21.19
C GLU A 10 15.47 -0.85 -20.10
N LYS A 11 15.01 -1.95 -19.50
CA LYS A 11 15.79 -2.79 -18.60
C LYS A 11 16.00 -4.13 -19.29
N ILE A 12 17.25 -4.51 -19.48
CA ILE A 12 17.65 -5.81 -20.03
C ILE A 12 18.22 -6.68 -18.93
N ILE A 13 17.96 -7.98 -19.02
CA ILE A 13 18.57 -9.00 -18.18
C ILE A 13 19.77 -9.53 -18.94
N ILE A 14 20.97 -9.27 -18.43
CA ILE A 14 22.22 -9.76 -19.03
C ILE A 14 22.43 -11.22 -18.61
N GLU A 15 22.10 -11.54 -17.36
CA GLU A 15 22.23 -12.88 -16.79
C GLU A 15 21.07 -13.11 -15.80
N ALA A 16 20.45 -14.29 -15.85
CA ALA A 16 19.26 -14.61 -15.08
C ALA A 16 19.57 -14.88 -13.59
N GLY A 17 20.74 -15.45 -13.28
CA GLY A 17 21.16 -15.70 -11.90
C GLY A 17 20.14 -16.50 -11.10
N TYR A 18 19.73 -15.99 -9.93
CA TYR A 18 18.79 -16.69 -9.04
C TYR A 18 17.41 -16.95 -9.68
N SER A 19 17.00 -16.20 -10.71
CA SER A 19 15.71 -16.42 -11.36
C SER A 19 15.64 -17.76 -12.11
N GLN A 20 16.78 -18.40 -12.41
CA GLN A 20 16.82 -19.76 -12.96
C GLN A 20 16.36 -20.83 -11.97
N ALA A 21 16.63 -20.62 -10.68
CA ALA A 21 16.27 -21.56 -9.63
C ALA A 21 14.95 -21.19 -8.92
N TYR A 22 14.60 -19.90 -8.93
CA TYR A 22 13.44 -19.40 -8.19
C TYR A 22 12.66 -18.36 -8.99
N GLN A 23 11.48 -18.76 -9.48
CA GLN A 23 10.67 -17.94 -10.36
C GLN A 23 9.78 -16.99 -9.56
N LEU A 24 10.38 -15.89 -9.09
CA LEU A 24 9.65 -14.79 -8.47
C LEU A 24 8.77 -14.08 -9.52
N SER A 25 7.53 -13.78 -9.13
CA SER A 25 6.64 -12.91 -9.87
C SER A 25 6.54 -11.55 -9.19
N ILE A 26 6.58 -10.47 -9.98
CA ILE A 26 6.27 -9.12 -9.53
C ILE A 26 5.00 -8.71 -10.29
N ASP A 27 3.95 -8.31 -9.58
CA ASP A 27 2.66 -7.95 -10.17
C ASP A 27 2.10 -9.01 -11.13
N ASP A 28 2.11 -10.28 -10.71
CA ASP A 28 1.71 -11.46 -11.49
C ASP A 28 2.47 -11.67 -12.81
N LYS A 29 3.59 -10.97 -13.03
CA LYS A 29 4.46 -11.18 -14.17
C LYS A 29 5.67 -12.01 -13.75
N PRO A 30 5.90 -13.18 -14.38
CA PRO A 30 7.10 -13.96 -14.11
C PRO A 30 8.34 -13.17 -14.51
N LEU A 31 9.36 -13.18 -13.66
CA LEU A 31 10.68 -12.68 -14.06
C LEU A 31 11.20 -13.51 -15.23
N PRO A 32 11.82 -12.88 -16.25
CA PRO A 32 12.46 -13.62 -17.33
C PRO A 32 13.60 -14.50 -16.79
N VAL A 33 13.64 -15.72 -17.29
CA VAL A 33 14.62 -16.76 -16.90
C VAL A 33 15.81 -16.84 -17.88
N GLU A 34 15.80 -16.02 -18.92
CA GLU A 34 16.83 -15.97 -19.95
C GLU A 34 17.34 -14.54 -20.15
N ALA A 35 18.57 -14.45 -20.67
CA ALA A 35 19.15 -13.19 -21.08
C ALA A 35 18.31 -12.55 -22.20
N SER A 36 18.12 -11.24 -22.13
CA SER A 36 17.33 -10.47 -23.09
C SER A 36 18.19 -9.44 -23.80
N GLN A 37 17.97 -9.30 -25.11
CA GLN A 37 18.60 -8.26 -25.91
C GLN A 37 17.74 -6.99 -25.93
N SER A 38 18.41 -5.84 -25.99
CA SER A 38 17.75 -4.53 -26.07
C SER A 38 16.94 -4.40 -27.36
N ARG A 39 15.68 -3.98 -27.22
CA ARG A 39 14.77 -3.67 -28.34
C ARG A 39 14.82 -2.19 -28.72
N LEU A 40 15.52 -1.36 -27.95
CA LEU A 40 15.72 0.04 -28.28
C LEU A 40 16.66 0.18 -29.49
N SER A 41 16.29 1.12 -30.37
CA SER A 41 17.14 1.51 -31.49
C SER A 41 18.39 2.21 -30.97
N LYS A 42 19.56 1.89 -31.54
CA LYS A 42 20.81 2.60 -31.25
C LYS A 42 20.72 4.01 -31.83
N LEU A 43 20.38 4.99 -30.99
CA LEU A 43 20.28 6.40 -31.38
C LEU A 43 21.57 7.14 -31.05
N LYS A 44 21.96 8.10 -31.89
CA LYS A 44 23.08 9.02 -31.63
C LYS A 44 22.60 10.35 -31.07
N ARG A 45 23.42 11.00 -30.24
CA ARG A 45 23.12 12.35 -29.72
C ARG A 45 22.90 13.31 -30.90
N GLY A 46 21.78 14.04 -30.89
CA GLY A 46 21.42 14.98 -31.96
C GLY A 46 20.70 14.37 -33.15
N GLN A 47 20.46 13.05 -33.18
CA GLN A 47 19.69 12.40 -34.24
C GLN A 47 18.26 12.95 -34.29
N ARG A 48 17.83 13.40 -35.47
CA ARG A 48 16.45 13.84 -35.71
C ARG A 48 15.53 12.63 -35.78
N ILE A 49 14.44 12.67 -35.02
CA ILE A 49 13.46 11.58 -34.93
C ILE A 49 12.09 12.16 -35.27
N LYS A 50 11.33 11.50 -36.15
CA LYS A 50 9.95 11.89 -36.47
C LYS A 50 8.98 11.04 -35.64
N PRO A 51 8.05 11.65 -34.88
CA PRO A 51 7.05 10.89 -34.14
C PRO A 51 6.12 10.19 -35.12
N ARG A 52 5.99 8.86 -35.01
CA ARG A 52 5.10 8.06 -35.85
C ARG A 52 3.65 8.08 -35.37
N ARG A 53 3.44 8.10 -34.05
CA ARG A 53 2.12 8.14 -33.41
C ARG A 53 2.23 8.83 -32.06
N VAL A 54 1.28 9.70 -31.75
CA VAL A 54 1.13 10.33 -30.43
C VAL A 54 -0.15 9.80 -29.82
N VAL A 55 -0.06 9.19 -28.63
CA VAL A 55 -1.20 8.67 -27.89
C VAL A 55 -1.30 9.44 -26.59
N VAL A 56 -2.44 10.09 -26.36
CA VAL A 56 -2.73 10.77 -25.09
C VAL A 56 -3.48 9.78 -24.20
N GLN A 57 -2.81 9.28 -23.15
CA GLN A 57 -3.45 8.42 -22.15
C GLN A 57 -4.02 9.30 -21.04
N ARG A 58 -5.28 9.03 -20.67
CA ARG A 58 -5.89 9.60 -19.46
C ARG A 58 -5.37 8.86 -18.24
N LYS A 59 -5.33 9.52 -17.07
CA LYS A 59 -5.04 8.83 -15.81
C LYS A 59 -6.08 7.73 -15.62
N ALA A 60 -5.60 6.50 -15.42
CA ALA A 60 -6.46 5.40 -15.01
C ALA A 60 -7.12 5.75 -13.66
N PRO A 61 -8.33 5.23 -13.38
CA PRO A 61 -8.92 5.34 -12.06
C PRO A 61 -7.96 4.76 -11.00
N PRO A 62 -8.09 5.19 -9.73
CA PRO A 62 -7.30 4.63 -8.64
C PRO A 62 -7.47 3.12 -8.63
N LYS A 63 -6.35 2.39 -8.68
CA LYS A 63 -6.38 0.93 -8.52
C LYS A 63 -6.70 0.60 -7.07
N GLY A 64 -7.31 -0.55 -6.85
CA GLY A 64 -7.43 -1.08 -5.50
C GLY A 64 -6.07 -1.50 -4.96
N ILE A 65 -6.04 -1.93 -3.71
CA ILE A 65 -4.83 -2.48 -3.08
C ILE A 65 -4.94 -4.00 -2.99
N ARG A 66 -3.88 -4.73 -3.32
CA ARG A 66 -3.88 -6.19 -3.10
C ARG A 66 -3.73 -6.49 -1.62
N GLU A 67 -4.21 -7.64 -1.19
CA GLU A 67 -4.12 -8.06 0.23
C GLU A 67 -2.65 -8.08 0.71
N GLY A 68 -1.73 -8.58 -0.11
CA GLY A 68 -0.29 -8.59 0.21
C GLY A 68 0.30 -7.19 0.39
N ASP A 69 -0.06 -6.24 -0.49
CA ASP A 69 0.39 -4.85 -0.38
C ASP A 69 -0.20 -4.15 0.85
N LEU A 70 -1.46 -4.44 1.18
CA LEU A 70 -2.10 -3.91 2.38
C LEU A 70 -1.42 -4.46 3.65
N ILE A 71 -1.10 -5.75 3.68
CA ILE A 71 -0.34 -6.36 4.79
C ILE A 71 1.01 -5.68 4.94
N ARG A 72 1.72 -5.44 3.82
CA ARG A 72 3.01 -4.75 3.85
C ARG A 72 2.88 -3.33 4.42
N LEU A 73 1.87 -2.57 4.00
CA LEU A 73 1.62 -1.24 4.55
C LEU A 73 1.30 -1.27 6.04
N LEU A 74 0.49 -2.23 6.50
CA LEU A 74 0.18 -2.40 7.91
C LEU A 74 1.46 -2.69 8.72
N GLN A 75 2.32 -3.59 8.23
CA GLN A 75 3.62 -3.92 8.82
C GLN A 75 4.55 -2.70 8.88
N GLU A 76 4.71 -1.98 7.77
CA GLU A 76 5.57 -0.78 7.67
C GLU A 76 5.12 0.32 8.65
N ASN A 77 3.81 0.42 8.91
CA ASN A 77 3.24 1.38 9.86
C ASN A 77 3.17 0.86 11.30
N GLY A 78 3.59 -0.37 11.57
CA GLY A 78 3.51 -0.98 12.91
C GLY A 78 2.08 -1.25 13.40
N VAL A 79 1.12 -1.35 12.48
CA VAL A 79 -0.30 -1.58 12.76
C VAL A 79 -0.62 -3.06 12.56
N GLY A 80 -1.14 -3.73 13.60
CA GLY A 80 -1.46 -5.15 13.55
C GLY A 80 -0.25 -6.08 13.72
N ARG A 81 -0.51 -7.38 13.66
CA ARG A 81 0.45 -8.48 13.89
C ARG A 81 0.18 -9.61 12.90
N PRO A 82 1.13 -10.53 12.68
CA PRO A 82 0.92 -11.70 11.80
C PRO A 82 -0.37 -12.49 12.13
N SER A 83 -0.76 -12.52 13.40
CA SER A 83 -2.00 -13.16 13.87
C SER A 83 -3.28 -12.39 13.54
N THR A 84 -3.21 -11.09 13.24
CA THR A 84 -4.39 -10.22 13.10
C THR A 84 -4.68 -9.78 11.67
N TYR A 85 -3.71 -9.82 10.75
CA TYR A 85 -3.89 -9.31 9.38
C TYR A 85 -5.07 -9.95 8.64
N ALA A 86 -5.18 -11.28 8.67
CA ALA A 86 -6.28 -11.98 8.02
C ALA A 86 -7.65 -11.59 8.61
N GLN A 87 -7.71 -11.41 9.93
CA GLN A 87 -8.94 -11.00 10.62
C GLN A 87 -9.32 -9.54 10.29
N VAL A 88 -8.35 -8.63 10.20
CA VAL A 88 -8.58 -7.24 9.80
C VAL A 88 -9.16 -7.18 8.38
N ILE A 89 -8.53 -7.87 7.42
CA ILE A 89 -8.98 -7.91 6.03
C ILE A 89 -10.38 -8.53 5.93
N SER A 90 -10.61 -9.67 6.57
CA SER A 90 -11.91 -10.33 6.62
C SER A 90 -12.98 -9.43 7.25
N GLY A 91 -12.63 -8.70 8.32
CA GLY A 91 -13.49 -7.72 8.98
C GLY A 91 -13.90 -6.57 8.07
N LEU A 92 -12.96 -6.04 7.26
CA LEU A 92 -13.26 -4.99 6.30
C LEU A 92 -14.26 -5.44 5.23
N VAL A 93 -14.11 -6.68 4.74
CA VAL A 93 -14.98 -7.25 3.70
C VAL A 93 -16.34 -7.63 4.27
N SER A 94 -16.37 -8.40 5.36
CA SER A 94 -17.62 -8.86 6.00
C SER A 94 -18.51 -7.70 6.46
N ARG A 95 -17.92 -6.60 6.95
CA ARG A 95 -18.66 -5.38 7.36
C ARG A 95 -18.95 -4.43 6.19
N HIS A 96 -18.64 -4.81 4.96
CA HIS A 96 -18.91 -4.04 3.75
C HIS A 96 -18.22 -2.66 3.72
N TYR A 97 -17.04 -2.53 4.34
CA TYR A 97 -16.19 -1.34 4.24
C TYR A 97 -15.26 -1.38 3.03
N ALA A 98 -14.88 -2.59 2.62
CA ALA A 98 -14.17 -2.85 1.38
C ALA A 98 -14.81 -4.02 0.63
N GLN A 99 -14.56 -4.10 -0.68
CA GLN A 99 -14.99 -5.21 -1.52
C GLN A 99 -13.83 -5.70 -2.39
N ARG A 100 -13.84 -6.98 -2.74
CA ARG A 100 -12.88 -7.55 -3.69
C ARG A 100 -13.34 -7.26 -5.11
N SER A 101 -12.45 -6.73 -5.92
CA SER A 101 -12.63 -6.57 -7.37
C SER A 101 -12.40 -7.91 -8.10
N GLY A 102 -12.76 -7.98 -9.39
CA GLY A 102 -12.58 -9.19 -10.19
C GLY A 102 -11.11 -9.63 -10.36
N ASN A 103 -10.17 -8.71 -10.14
CA ASN A 103 -8.72 -8.91 -10.15
C ASN A 103 -8.13 -9.10 -8.73
N GLY A 104 -8.96 -9.32 -7.71
CA GLY A 104 -8.52 -9.62 -6.34
C GLY A 104 -8.02 -8.42 -5.53
N GLU A 105 -8.12 -7.20 -6.06
CA GLU A 105 -7.79 -5.97 -5.32
C GLU A 105 -8.93 -5.58 -4.38
N LEU A 106 -8.60 -5.09 -3.18
CA LEU A 106 -9.53 -4.47 -2.24
C LEU A 106 -9.81 -3.03 -2.64
N ILE A 107 -11.09 -2.72 -2.80
CA ILE A 107 -11.58 -1.38 -3.13
C ILE A 107 -12.51 -0.90 -2.01
N PRO A 108 -12.33 0.32 -1.48
CA PRO A 108 -13.23 0.85 -0.46
C PRO A 108 -14.63 1.06 -1.03
N THR A 109 -15.65 0.67 -0.27
CA THR A 109 -17.05 0.96 -0.62
C THR A 109 -17.39 2.41 -0.30
N VAL A 110 -18.55 2.90 -0.76
CA VAL A 110 -19.05 4.24 -0.36
C VAL A 110 -19.18 4.31 1.16
N ARG A 111 -19.78 3.29 1.77
CA ARG A 111 -19.92 3.18 3.23
C ARG A 111 -18.56 3.23 3.94
N GLY A 112 -17.58 2.49 3.46
CA GLY A 112 -16.22 2.50 4.03
C GLY A 112 -15.58 3.87 4.00
N ARG A 113 -15.74 4.61 2.90
CA ARG A 113 -15.22 5.98 2.78
C ARG A 113 -15.90 6.94 3.74
N GLU A 114 -17.23 6.92 3.81
CA GLU A 114 -17.98 7.82 4.70
C GLU A 114 -17.68 7.55 6.18
N VAL A 115 -17.64 6.28 6.58
CA VAL A 115 -17.29 5.90 7.96
C VAL A 115 -15.86 6.31 8.29
N CYS A 116 -14.90 6.04 7.40
CA CYS A 116 -13.51 6.45 7.60
C CYS A 116 -13.39 7.97 7.73
N LYS A 117 -14.03 8.72 6.83
CA LYS A 117 -14.04 10.19 6.85
C LYS A 117 -14.64 10.73 8.15
N PHE A 118 -15.77 10.19 8.59
CA PHE A 118 -16.40 10.56 9.86
C PHE A 118 -15.45 10.32 11.05
N LEU A 119 -14.87 9.12 11.16
CA LEU A 119 -14.02 8.76 12.30
C LEU A 119 -12.73 9.59 12.35
N VAL A 120 -12.07 9.81 11.20
CA VAL A 120 -10.86 10.64 11.12
C VAL A 120 -11.17 12.10 11.44
N THR A 121 -12.35 12.60 11.05
CA THR A 121 -12.75 14.00 11.32
C THR A 121 -13.13 14.20 12.79
N ALA A 122 -13.95 13.30 13.34
CA ALA A 122 -14.42 13.40 14.72
C ALA A 122 -13.29 13.16 15.74
N TYR A 123 -12.36 12.25 15.41
CA TYR A 123 -11.35 11.76 16.34
C TYR A 123 -9.92 11.76 15.75
N PRO A 124 -9.41 12.92 15.31
CA PRO A 124 -8.15 13.02 14.56
C PRO A 124 -6.90 12.59 15.36
N HIS A 125 -7.01 12.49 16.68
CA HIS A 125 -5.89 12.13 17.56
C HIS A 125 -5.75 10.61 17.76
N ILE A 126 -6.85 9.86 17.66
CA ILE A 126 -6.87 8.41 17.93
C ILE A 126 -7.03 7.57 16.65
N PHE A 127 -7.67 8.12 15.61
CA PHE A 127 -7.77 7.48 14.29
C PHE A 127 -6.56 7.78 13.41
N THR A 128 -5.35 7.49 13.91
CA THR A 128 -4.08 7.63 13.19
C THR A 128 -3.27 6.34 13.23
N PRO A 129 -2.52 5.99 12.17
CA PRO A 129 -1.63 4.83 12.20
C PRO A 129 -0.64 4.87 13.36
N THR A 130 -0.12 6.05 13.68
CA THR A 130 0.82 6.30 14.78
C THR A 130 0.23 5.96 16.14
N PHE A 131 -1.04 6.29 16.38
CA PHE A 131 -1.73 5.95 17.63
C PHE A 131 -1.91 4.45 17.76
N THR A 132 -2.40 3.79 16.70
CA THR A 132 -2.58 2.34 16.68
C THR A 132 -1.25 1.62 16.90
N ALA A 133 -0.17 2.03 16.24
CA ALA A 133 1.16 1.47 16.43
C ALA A 133 1.73 1.71 17.84
N ARG A 134 1.34 2.80 18.51
CA ARG A 134 1.70 3.05 19.92
C ARG A 134 0.98 2.04 20.83
N MET A 135 -0.34 1.88 20.67
CA MET A 135 -1.11 0.89 21.44
C MET A 135 -0.56 -0.53 21.28
N GLU A 136 -0.23 -0.91 20.05
CA GLU A 136 0.37 -2.21 19.74
C GLU A 136 1.70 -2.43 20.49
N ARG A 137 2.56 -1.40 20.59
CA ARG A 137 3.80 -1.47 21.38
C ARG A 137 3.56 -1.52 22.88
N GLU A 138 2.54 -0.81 23.38
CA GLU A 138 2.13 -0.85 24.77
C GLU A 138 1.62 -2.24 25.17
N LEU A 139 0.86 -2.90 24.30
CA LEU A 139 0.41 -4.28 24.49
C LEU A 139 1.59 -5.28 24.53
N ASP A 140 2.59 -5.11 23.65
CA ASP A 140 3.81 -5.92 23.70
C ASP A 140 4.62 -5.69 25.00
N ALA A 141 4.66 -4.44 25.49
CA ALA A 141 5.32 -4.11 26.75
C ALA A 141 4.62 -4.78 27.94
N ILE A 142 3.28 -4.83 27.95
CA ILE A 142 2.50 -5.58 28.94
C ILE A 142 2.83 -7.08 28.86
N ALA A 143 2.81 -7.65 27.66
CA ALA A 143 3.09 -9.07 27.45
C ALA A 143 4.50 -9.49 27.92
N THR A 144 5.47 -8.57 27.86
CA THR A 144 6.85 -8.78 28.32
C THR A 144 7.09 -8.34 29.77
N GLY A 145 6.06 -7.90 30.49
CA GLY A 145 6.16 -7.45 31.89
C GLY A 145 6.87 -6.10 32.07
N LYS A 146 7.06 -5.33 30.99
CA LYS A 146 7.72 -4.02 30.99
C LYS A 146 6.79 -2.84 31.25
N ALA A 147 5.47 -3.06 31.23
CA ALA A 147 4.45 -2.05 31.49
C ALA A 147 3.31 -2.60 32.36
N ASN A 148 2.73 -1.75 33.20
CA ASN A 148 1.58 -2.10 34.01
C ASN A 148 0.29 -2.07 33.17
N TYR A 149 -0.46 -3.17 33.17
CA TYR A 149 -1.71 -3.31 32.43
C TYR A 149 -2.74 -2.23 32.80
N LEU A 150 -3.02 -2.04 34.09
CA LEU A 150 -4.06 -1.11 34.54
C LEU A 150 -3.72 0.34 34.22
N GLU A 151 -2.46 0.74 34.39
CA GLU A 151 -2.01 2.10 34.08
C GLU A 151 -2.08 2.39 32.58
N THR A 152 -1.66 1.42 31.77
CA THR A 152 -1.72 1.53 30.30
C THR A 152 -3.16 1.67 29.82
N ILE A 153 -4.06 0.79 30.27
CA ILE A 153 -5.48 0.84 29.90
C ILE A 153 -6.14 2.14 30.37
N LYS A 154 -5.85 2.62 31.58
CA LYS A 154 -6.36 3.92 32.06
C LYS A 154 -5.91 5.08 31.16
N THR A 155 -4.66 5.06 30.72
CA THR A 155 -4.10 6.10 29.83
C THR A 155 -4.80 6.11 28.48
N VAL A 156 -4.92 4.94 27.83
CA VAL A 156 -5.61 4.79 26.55
C VAL A 156 -7.09 5.16 26.68
N TRP A 157 -7.76 4.74 27.75
CA TRP A 157 -9.15 5.07 28.03
C TRP A 157 -9.38 6.58 28.11
N ASN A 158 -8.53 7.30 28.84
CA ASN A 158 -8.62 8.75 28.97
C ASN A 158 -8.39 9.47 27.64
N GLU A 159 -7.53 8.93 26.76
CA GLU A 159 -7.33 9.50 25.42
C GLU A 159 -8.51 9.22 24.48
N LEU A 160 -9.16 8.06 24.61
CA LEU A 160 -10.36 7.70 23.86
C LEU A 160 -11.59 8.54 24.26
N HIS A 161 -11.69 8.93 25.54
CA HIS A 161 -12.82 9.69 26.08
C HIS A 161 -12.67 11.21 25.92
N LYS A 162 -11.61 11.68 25.26
CA LYS A 162 -11.53 13.09 24.85
C LYS A 162 -12.67 13.36 23.87
N GLU A 163 -13.46 14.38 24.16
CA GLU A 163 -14.64 14.69 23.34
C GLU A 163 -14.26 14.90 21.87
N PRO A 164 -15.11 14.43 20.93
CA PRO A 164 -14.89 14.67 19.53
C PRO A 164 -14.85 16.17 19.26
N LYS A 165 -14.01 16.59 18.30
CA LYS A 165 -14.06 17.96 17.83
C LYS A 165 -15.39 18.15 17.08
N THR A 166 -16.35 18.80 17.72
CA THR A 166 -17.59 19.22 17.08
C THR A 166 -17.23 20.30 16.08
N THR A 167 -17.41 20.01 14.79
CA THR A 167 -17.38 21.02 13.71
C THR A 167 -18.81 21.40 13.37
#